data_AF-A0A967L8R7-F1
#
_entry.id   AF-A0A967L8R7-F1
#
_cell.length_a   1.000
_cell.length_b   1.000
_cell.length_c   1.000
_cell.angle_alpha   90.00
_cell.angle_beta   90.00
_cell.angle_gamma   90.00
#
_symmetry.space_group_name_H-M   'P 1'
#
loop_
_entity.id
_entity.type
_entity.pdbx_description
1 polymer ?
#
loop_
_entity_poly.entity_id
_entity_poly.type
_entity_poly.pdbx_seq_one_letter_code
_entity_poly.pdbx_strand_id
1 'polypeptide(L)' 'WLLTKDPGFRKVAVGIAEYVLDQLTHEGGGFFSAQDAQSEGKEGKYWCWTEKELKGLLTEPEFKAVKLHFGTTEGG' A
#
# COMPACT_ATOMS: atom_id res chain seq x y z
N TRP A 1 -16.46 -3.64 -17.58
CA TRP A 1 -17.83 -3.12 -17.73
C TRP A 1 -18.29 -3.06 -19.18
N LEU A 2 -17.49 -2.58 -20.14
CA LEU A 2 -17.93 -2.55 -21.55
C LEU A 2 -18.09 -3.96 -22.15
N LEU A 3 -17.10 -4.83 -21.95
CA LEU A 3 -17.13 -6.24 -22.38
C LEU A 3 -17.81 -7.14 -21.35
N THR A 4 -17.32 -7.10 -20.10
CA THR A 4 -17.77 -8.00 -19.01
C THR A 4 -19.13 -7.65 -18.39
N LYS A 5 -19.68 -6.47 -18.69
CA LYS A 5 -20.88 -5.88 -18.05
C LYS A 5 -20.83 -5.69 -16.53
N ASP A 6 -19.75 -6.10 -15.88
CA ASP A 6 -19.52 -5.85 -14.46
C ASP A 6 -19.25 -4.35 -14.20
N PRO A 7 -20.08 -3.68 -13.38
CA PRO A 7 -19.96 -2.26 -13.05
C PRO A 7 -18.75 -1.93 -12.17
N GLY A 8 -18.19 -2.90 -11.44
CA GLY A 8 -17.01 -2.72 -10.60
C GLY A 8 -15.81 -2.20 -11.39
N PHE A 9 -15.61 -2.73 -12.61
CA PHE A 9 -14.56 -2.22 -13.50
C PHE A 9 -14.75 -0.75 -13.90
N ARG A 10 -16.00 -0.30 -14.08
CA ARG A 10 -16.27 1.11 -14.38
C ARG A 10 -15.89 1.98 -13.20
N LYS A 11 -16.33 1.57 -12.01
CA LYS A 11 -16.04 2.29 -10.77
C LYS A 11 -14.53 2.46 -10.56
N VAL A 12 -13.76 1.38 -10.74
CA VAL A 12 -12.30 1.42 -10.59
C VAL A 12 -11.66 2.33 -11.65
N ALA A 13 -12.01 2.16 -12.93
CA ALA A 13 -11.41 2.96 -14.00
C ALA A 13 -11.71 4.46 -13.85
N VAL A 14 -12.95 4.82 -13.53
CA VAL A 14 -13.34 6.22 -13.30
C VAL A 14 -12.65 6.77 -12.06
N GLY A 15 -12.63 6.03 -10.95
CA GLY A 15 -11.97 6.47 -9.73
C GLY A 15 -10.46 6.70 -9.89
N ILE A 16 -9.78 5.88 -10.70
CA ILE A 16 -8.36 6.12 -11.05
C ILE A 16 -8.22 7.42 -11.84
N ALA A 17 -9.07 7.67 -12.83
CA ALA A 17 -9.02 8.90 -13.62
C ALA A 17 -9.28 10.15 -12.76
N GLU A 18 -10.28 10.10 -11.88
CA GLU A 18 -10.59 11.15 -10.91
C GLU A 18 -9.38 11.43 -10.01
N TYR A 19 -8.76 10.39 -9.43
CA TYR A 19 -7.55 10.53 -8.63
C TYR A 19 -6.40 11.19 -9.40
N VAL A 20 -6.14 10.78 -10.64
CA VAL A 20 -5.07 11.38 -11.46
C VAL A 20 -5.35 12.86 -11.73
N LEU A 21 -6.59 13.19 -12.10
CA LEU A 21 -6.99 14.56 -12.40
C LEU A 21 -6.93 15.46 -11.17
N ASP A 22 -7.44 14.97 -10.03
CA ASP A 22 -7.58 15.77 -8.82
C ASP A 22 -6.30 15.87 -8.00
N GLN A 23 -5.50 14.80 -7.94
CA GLN A 23 -4.36 14.69 -7.03
C GLN A 23 -3.00 14.72 -7.74
N LEU A 24 -2.93 14.26 -8.98
CA LEU A 24 -1.68 14.12 -9.71
C LEU A 24 -1.48 15.15 -10.83
N THR A 25 -2.41 16.07 -11.06
CA THR A 25 -2.26 17.10 -12.11
C THR A 25 -1.63 18.36 -11.54
N HIS A 26 -0.57 18.84 -12.17
CA HIS A 26 0.09 20.10 -11.77
C HIS A 26 -0.59 21.29 -12.47
N GLU A 27 -0.75 22.43 -11.77
CA GLU A 27 -1.46 23.61 -12.28
C GLU A 27 -0.83 24.21 -13.56
N GLY A 28 0.49 24.10 -13.69
CA GLY A 28 1.24 24.49 -14.89
C GLY A 28 1.15 23.50 -16.06
N GLY A 29 0.35 22.44 -15.93
CA GLY A 29 0.26 21.33 -16.86
C GLY A 29 1.20 20.17 -16.50
N GLY A 30 0.93 18.99 -17.09
CA GLY A 30 1.63 17.75 -16.78
C GLY A 30 1.10 17.04 -15.54
N PHE A 31 1.71 15.89 -15.22
CA PHE A 31 1.33 15.06 -14.08
C PHE A 31 2.53 14.82 -13.17
N PHE A 32 2.29 14.78 -11.86
CA PHE A 32 3.23 14.25 -10.88
C PHE A 32 3.48 12.77 -11.15
N SER A 33 4.70 12.30 -10.92
CA SER A 33 5.07 10.90 -11.11
C SER A 33 4.53 9.97 -10.01
N ALA A 34 4.32 10.50 -8.81
CA ALA A 34 3.80 9.78 -7.66
C ALA A 34 3.28 10.76 -6.58
N GLN A 35 2.49 10.23 -5.64
CA GLN A 35 2.12 10.89 -4.40
C GLN A 35 2.97 10.30 -3.25
N ASP A 36 3.36 11.14 -2.30
CA ASP A 36 4.05 10.68 -1.08
C ASP A 36 3.14 9.73 -0.29
N ALA A 37 3.73 8.72 0.35
CA ALA A 37 3.04 7.77 1.22
C ALA A 37 2.46 8.42 2.51
N GLN A 38 2.64 9.74 2.70
CA GLN A 38 2.15 10.51 3.85
C GLN A 38 2.52 9.85 5.18
N SER A 39 3.73 9.30 5.28
CA SER A 39 4.16 8.49 6.41
C SER A 39 4.67 9.31 7.61
N GLU A 40 4.44 10.63 7.61
CA GLU A 40 5.08 11.59 8.54
C GLU A 40 6.61 11.43 8.60
N GLY A 41 7.21 11.09 7.46
CA GLY A 41 8.65 10.85 7.33
C GLY A 41 9.14 9.54 7.94
N LYS A 42 8.25 8.62 8.32
CA LYS A 42 8.60 7.31 8.87
C LYS A 42 8.32 6.22 7.84
N GLU A 43 9.38 5.75 7.19
CA GLU A 43 9.31 4.53 6.37
C GLU A 43 8.67 3.39 7.19
N GLY A 44 7.66 2.70 6.64
CA GLY A 44 6.95 1.64 7.34
C GLY A 44 5.97 2.07 8.43
N LYS A 45 5.62 3.37 8.55
CA LYS A 45 4.66 3.83 9.60
C LYS A 45 3.33 3.06 9.58
N TYR A 46 2.86 2.75 8.37
CA TYR A 46 1.59 2.09 8.16
C TYR A 46 1.85 0.73 7.52
N TRP A 47 1.05 -0.27 7.92
CA TRP A 47 1.06 -1.62 7.35
C TRP A 47 2.29 -2.49 7.66
N CYS A 48 3.05 -2.16 8.71
CA CYS A 48 4.05 -3.08 9.27
C CYS A 48 3.42 -4.11 10.20
N TRP A 49 4.03 -5.30 10.24
CA TRP A 49 3.68 -6.36 11.19
C TRP A 49 4.60 -6.29 12.39
N THR A 50 4.04 -6.20 13.59
CA THR A 50 4.83 -6.30 14.82
C THR A 50 5.24 -7.75 15.07
N GLU A 51 6.37 -7.96 15.77
CA GLU A 51 6.75 -9.32 16.19
C GLU A 51 5.65 -10.03 17.00
N LYS A 52 4.84 -9.28 17.75
CA LYS A 52 3.72 -9.82 18.51
C LYS A 52 2.64 -10.41 17.60
N GLU A 53 2.27 -9.70 16.54
CA GLU A 53 1.28 -10.18 15.58
C GLU A 53 1.83 -11.38 14.79
N LEU A 54 3.10 -11.33 14.38
CA LEU A 54 3.74 -12.44 13.68
C LEU A 54 3.79 -13.71 14.53
N LYS A 55 4.15 -13.61 15.82
CA LYS A 55 4.10 -14.75 16.75
C LYS A 55 2.69 -15.29 16.98
N GLY A 56 1.66 -14.48 16.76
CA GLY A 56 0.26 -14.92 16.82
C GLY A 56 -0.21 -15.67 15.57
N LEU A 57 0.47 -15.47 14.43
CA LEU A 57 0.09 -16.04 13.13
C LEU A 57 0.99 -17.20 12.69
N LEU A 58 2.25 -17.20 13.12
CA LEU A 58 3.29 -18.12 12.66
C LEU A 58 3.67 -19.14 13.74
N THR A 59 4.10 -20.31 13.30
CA THR A 59 4.81 -21.25 14.19
C THR A 59 6.19 -20.71 14.55
N GLU A 60 6.78 -21.21 15.64
CA GLU A 60 8.12 -20.81 16.08
C GLU A 60 9.22 -20.92 15.00
N PRO A 61 9.30 -22.01 14.21
CA PRO A 61 10.25 -22.09 13.09
C PRO A 61 10.01 -21.05 12.00
N GLU A 62 8.74 -20.80 11.64
CA GLU A 62 8.38 -19.80 10.62
C GLU A 62 8.70 -18.38 11.09
N PHE A 63 8.40 -18.06 12.36
CA PHE A 63 8.75 -16.77 12.95
C PHE A 63 10.26 -16.53 12.94
N LYS A 64 11.07 -17.54 13.30
CA LYS A 64 12.53 -17.43 13.24
C LYS A 64 13.04 -17.20 11.81
N ALA A 65 12.46 -17.88 10.82
CA ALA A 65 12.81 -17.67 9.42
C ALA A 65 12.42 -16.24 8.96
N VAL A 66 11.20 -15.79 9.29
CA VAL A 66 10.73 -14.45 8.94
C VAL A 66 11.61 -13.37 9.57
N LYS A 67 11.92 -13.50 10.87
CA LYS A 67 12.78 -12.55 11.57
C LYS A 67 14.19 -12.48 10.97
N LEU A 68 14.75 -13.62 10.58
CA LEU A 68 16.08 -13.67 9.95
C LEU A 68 16.09 -13.04 8.55
N HIS A 69 15.08 -13.30 7.73
CA HIS A 69 15.07 -12.88 6.32
C HIS A 69 14.51 -11.46 6.09
N PHE A 70 13.54 -11.03 6.90
CA PHE A 70 12.88 -9.73 6.74
C PHE A 70 13.28 -8.70 7.80
N GLY A 71 14.07 -9.09 8.81
CA GLY A 71 14.64 -8.13 9.78
C GLY A 71 13.61 -7.44 10.67
N THR A 72 12.49 -8.10 10.97
CA THR A 72 11.38 -7.54 11.74
C THR A 72 11.80 -7.09 13.14
N THR A 73 11.25 -5.98 13.62
CA THR A 73 11.47 -5.47 14.99
C THR A 73 10.20 -5.52 15.83
N GLU A 74 10.31 -5.27 17.13
CA GLU A 74 9.13 -5.17 18.01
C GLU A 74 8.13 -4.09 17.55
N GLY A 75 8.63 -3.02 16.90
CA GLY A 75 7.83 -1.87 16.46
C GLY A 75 7.29 -1.96 15.03
N GLY A 76 7.61 -3.04 14.31
CA GLY A 76 7.34 -3.17 12.87
C GLY A 76 8.59 -3.03 12.01
#